data_AF-A0A151ASM8-F1
#
_entry.id   AF-A0A151ASM8-F1
#
_cell.length_a   1.000
_cell.length_b   1.000
_cell.length_c   1.000
_cell.angle_alpha   90.00
_cell.angle_beta   90.00
_cell.angle_gamma   90.00
#
_symmetry.space_group_name_H-M   'P 1'
#
loop_
_entity.id
_entity.type
_entity.pdbx_description
1 polymer ?
#
loop_
_entity_poly.entity_id
_entity_poly.type
_entity_poly.pdbx_seq_one_letter_code
_entity_poly.pdbx_strand_id
1 'polypeptide(L)'
;MSKLVRKARGFSRNQRGFTLVELLVVVAIIAILSAVLLPRLLGYTNQARVSRAMSDLASMRSVVEAYAADEGQGYYPTADNSSDGGIAKVLQARGIVWAAQANPVKDPWGSPYYYYVAPDAAGTSEQHYMIQSIGPDRKQNTADDIYCTDTASPAQGQPPAQSEDGTPWSLMVSSAQ
;
A
#
# COMPACT_ATOMS: atom_id res chain seq x y z
N MET A 1 45.73 -65.85 -38.33
CA MET A 1 44.61 -64.99 -37.88
C MET A 1 45.18 -63.72 -37.25
N SER A 2 45.05 -62.59 -37.95
CA SER A 2 45.66 -61.30 -37.62
C SER A 2 44.93 -60.57 -36.48
N LYS A 3 45.68 -60.08 -35.49
CA LYS A 3 45.16 -59.20 -34.43
C LYS A 3 44.95 -57.78 -35.00
N LEU A 4 43.73 -57.27 -34.94
CA LEU A 4 43.42 -55.86 -35.22
C LEU A 4 43.52 -55.04 -33.93
N VAL A 5 44.57 -54.23 -33.84
CA VAL A 5 44.75 -53.22 -32.79
C VAL A 5 43.94 -51.97 -33.19
N ARG A 6 42.81 -51.71 -32.52
CA ARG A 6 42.10 -50.43 -32.63
C ARG A 6 42.74 -49.40 -31.70
N LYS A 7 43.44 -48.43 -32.29
CA LYS A 7 43.95 -47.23 -31.61
C LYS A 7 42.77 -46.32 -31.26
N ALA A 8 42.33 -46.32 -30.00
CA ALA A 8 41.41 -45.32 -29.49
C ALA A 8 42.12 -43.96 -29.48
N ARG A 9 41.64 -43.01 -30.29
CA ARG A 9 42.12 -41.62 -30.24
C ARG A 9 41.55 -40.97 -28.97
N GLY A 10 42.41 -40.66 -28.01
CA GLY A 10 42.05 -39.90 -26.83
C GLY A 10 41.59 -38.49 -27.20
N PHE A 11 40.40 -38.11 -26.74
CA PHE A 11 39.89 -36.75 -26.82
C PHE A 11 40.67 -35.90 -25.81
N SER A 12 41.70 -35.19 -26.26
CA SER A 12 42.36 -34.19 -25.41
C SER A 12 41.38 -33.03 -25.20
N ARG A 13 40.62 -33.08 -24.10
CA ARG A 13 39.78 -31.97 -23.66
C ARG A 13 40.72 -30.92 -23.08
N ASN A 14 41.03 -29.89 -23.87
CA ASN A 14 41.70 -28.69 -23.42
C ASN A 14 40.75 -27.92 -22.49
N GLN A 15 40.55 -28.41 -21.27
CA GLN A 15 39.72 -27.76 -20.26
C GLN A 15 40.54 -26.60 -19.67
N ARG A 16 40.41 -25.42 -20.29
CA ARG A 16 40.82 -24.16 -19.67
C ARG A 16 39.85 -23.90 -18.52
N GLY A 17 40.29 -24.16 -17.29
CA GLY A 17 39.55 -23.80 -16.08
C GLY A 17 39.56 -22.27 -15.89
N PHE A 18 38.50 -21.76 -15.26
CA PHE A 18 38.43 -20.37 -14.79
C PHE A 18 39.59 -20.09 -13.84
N THR A 19 40.27 -18.96 -14.00
CA THR A 19 41.30 -18.54 -13.04
C THR A 19 40.65 -17.92 -11.80
N LEU A 20 41.29 -18.06 -10.64
CA LEU A 20 40.85 -17.38 -9.41
C LEU A 20 40.81 -15.86 -9.58
N VAL A 21 41.70 -15.31 -10.41
CA VAL A 21 41.79 -13.87 -10.68
C VAL A 21 40.57 -13.39 -11.47
N GLU A 22 40.11 -14.16 -12.46
CA GLU A 22 38.89 -13.82 -13.22
C GLU A 22 37.66 -13.77 -12.32
N LEU A 23 37.51 -14.72 -11.40
CA LEU A 23 36.41 -14.69 -10.45
C LEU A 23 36.54 -13.52 -9.46
N LEU A 24 37.76 -13.21 -9.01
CA LEU A 24 38.03 -12.13 -8.05
C LEU A 24 37.66 -10.75 -8.62
N VAL A 25 38.03 -10.47 -9.87
CA VAL A 25 37.69 -9.20 -10.52
C VAL A 25 36.17 -9.07 -10.71
N VAL A 26 35.48 -10.16 -11.08
CA VAL A 26 34.03 -10.15 -11.25
C VAL A 26 33.29 -9.84 -9.95
N VAL A 27 33.63 -10.52 -8.85
CA VAL A 27 32.97 -10.26 -7.56
C VAL A 27 33.32 -8.87 -7.02
N ALA A 28 34.52 -8.36 -7.29
CA ALA A 28 34.92 -7.00 -6.93
C ALA A 28 34.06 -5.96 -7.67
N ILE A 29 33.83 -6.12 -8.97
CA ILE A 29 32.96 -5.21 -9.75
C ILE A 29 31.52 -5.30 -9.25
N ILE A 30 30.99 -6.51 -9.02
CA ILE A 30 29.63 -6.69 -8.50
C ILE A 30 29.47 -6.03 -7.12
N ALA A 31 30.47 -6.13 -6.23
CA ALA A 31 30.45 -5.49 -4.92
C ALA A 31 30.37 -3.95 -5.03
N ILE A 32 31.17 -3.34 -5.92
CA ILE A 32 31.17 -1.89 -6.16
C ILE A 32 29.80 -1.42 -6.69
N LEU A 33 29.26 -2.11 -7.69
CA LEU A 33 27.96 -1.76 -8.26
C LEU A 33 26.82 -1.93 -7.23
N SER A 34 26.85 -3.03 -6.46
CA SER A 34 25.81 -3.33 -5.46
C SER A 34 25.80 -2.32 -4.31
N ALA A 35 26.98 -1.84 -3.88
CA ALA A 35 27.10 -0.86 -2.81
C ALA A 35 26.36 0.46 -3.12
N VAL A 36 26.36 0.90 -4.38
CA VAL A 36 25.66 2.14 -4.80
C VAL A 36 24.20 1.88 -5.17
N LEU A 37 23.91 0.70 -5.74
CA LEU A 37 22.58 0.38 -6.26
C LEU A 37 21.56 0.10 -5.16
N LEU A 38 21.94 -0.65 -4.11
CA LEU A 38 21.02 -1.09 -3.05
C LEU A 38 20.32 0.06 -2.30
N PRO A 39 21.02 1.09 -1.76
CA PRO A 39 20.36 2.16 -1.02
C PRO A 39 19.40 2.99 -1.90
N ARG A 40 19.73 3.17 -3.19
CA ARG A 40 18.87 3.88 -4.14
C ARG A 40 17.56 3.13 -4.39
N LEU A 41 17.63 1.81 -4.57
CA LEU A 41 16.44 0.98 -4.81
C LEU A 41 15.44 1.09 -3.66
N LEU A 42 15.90 1.09 -2.41
CA LEU A 42 15.03 1.21 -1.23
C LEU A 42 14.25 2.53 -1.21
N GLY A 43 14.89 3.66 -1.53
CA GLY A 43 14.22 4.97 -1.60
C GLY A 43 13.10 5.01 -2.65
N TYR A 44 13.36 4.50 -3.86
CA TYR A 44 12.36 4.45 -4.92
C TYR A 44 11.17 3.57 -4.57
N THR A 45 11.40 2.42 -3.92
CA THR A 45 10.30 1.54 -3.49
C THR A 45 9.40 2.22 -2.46
N ASN A 46 9.96 3.04 -1.55
CA ASN A 46 9.15 3.77 -0.57
C ASN A 46 8.30 4.86 -1.22
N GLN A 47 8.87 5.66 -2.11
CA GLN A 47 8.11 6.69 -2.82
C GLN A 47 6.99 6.10 -3.68
N ALA A 48 7.26 4.97 -4.35
CA ALA A 48 6.24 4.25 -5.11
C ALA A 48 5.10 3.73 -4.21
N ARG A 49 5.43 3.25 -3.01
CA ARG A 49 4.42 2.85 -2.00
C ARG A 49 3.58 4.05 -1.56
N VAL A 50 4.20 5.17 -1.17
CA VAL A 50 3.45 6.39 -0.79
C VAL A 50 2.54 6.85 -1.93
N SER A 51 3.04 6.91 -3.16
CA SER A 51 2.25 7.29 -4.33
C SER A 51 1.06 6.35 -4.58
N ARG A 52 1.25 5.04 -4.35
CA ARG A 52 0.18 4.05 -4.46
C ARG A 52 -0.88 4.27 -3.38
N ALA A 53 -0.48 4.41 -2.12
CA ALA A 53 -1.40 4.68 -1.02
C ALA A 53 -2.21 5.97 -1.25
N MET A 54 -1.58 7.05 -1.72
CA MET A 54 -2.27 8.28 -2.10
C MET A 54 -3.30 8.07 -3.22
N SER A 55 -2.96 7.25 -4.22
CA SER A 55 -3.88 6.93 -5.33
C SER A 55 -5.06 6.08 -4.88
N ASP A 56 -4.80 5.12 -3.99
CA ASP A 56 -5.82 4.27 -3.38
C ASP A 56 -6.79 5.12 -2.54
N LEU A 57 -6.27 6.03 -1.70
CA LEU A 57 -7.09 6.99 -0.94
C LEU A 57 -7.87 7.94 -1.83
N ALA A 58 -7.28 8.47 -2.91
CA ALA A 58 -7.98 9.33 -3.87
C ALA A 58 -9.17 8.60 -4.52
N SER A 59 -8.98 7.32 -4.85
CA SER A 59 -10.02 6.47 -5.43
C SER A 59 -11.14 6.22 -4.41
N MET A 60 -10.80 5.84 -3.18
CA MET A 60 -11.78 5.63 -2.10
C MET A 60 -12.54 6.91 -1.77
N ARG A 61 -11.83 8.05 -1.68
CA ARG A 61 -12.41 9.37 -1.51
C ARG A 61 -13.47 9.64 -2.58
N SER A 62 -13.12 9.49 -3.85
CA SER A 62 -14.07 9.73 -4.95
C SER A 62 -15.33 8.86 -4.84
N VAL A 63 -15.21 7.63 -4.35
CA VAL A 63 -16.37 6.73 -4.15
C VAL A 63 -17.23 7.18 -2.98
N VAL A 64 -16.62 7.59 -1.87
CA VAL A 64 -17.31 8.11 -0.68
C VAL A 64 -18.08 9.39 -1.02
N GLU A 65 -17.45 10.32 -1.72
CA GLU A 65 -18.08 11.58 -2.17
C GLU A 65 -19.23 11.31 -3.15
N ALA A 66 -19.03 10.41 -4.12
CA ALA A 66 -20.09 10.05 -5.07
C ALA A 66 -21.29 9.40 -4.37
N TYR A 67 -21.03 8.52 -3.38
CA TYR A 67 -22.11 7.95 -2.58
C TYR A 67 -22.91 9.03 -1.86
N ALA A 68 -22.24 9.98 -1.18
CA ALA A 68 -22.92 11.05 -0.47
C ALA A 68 -23.79 11.90 -1.42
N ALA A 69 -23.32 12.17 -2.64
CA ALA A 69 -24.05 12.94 -3.64
C ALA A 69 -25.27 12.20 -4.24
N ASP A 70 -25.14 10.90 -4.52
CA ASP A 70 -26.12 10.14 -5.30
C ASP A 70 -27.10 9.33 -4.43
N GLU A 71 -26.58 8.56 -3.47
CA GLU A 71 -27.31 7.51 -2.74
C GLU A 71 -27.53 7.90 -1.27
N GLY A 72 -26.52 8.53 -0.66
CA GLY A 72 -26.45 8.89 0.75
C GLY A 72 -27.23 10.15 1.14
N GLN A 73 -27.86 10.85 0.19
CA GLN A 73 -28.67 12.05 0.45
C GLN A 73 -27.91 13.16 1.21
N GLY A 74 -26.62 13.32 0.92
CA GLY A 74 -25.71 14.25 1.60
C GLY A 74 -24.98 13.66 2.80
N TYR A 75 -25.28 12.42 3.18
CA TYR A 75 -24.59 11.71 4.27
C TYR A 75 -23.49 10.79 3.74
N TYR A 76 -22.37 10.74 4.46
CA TYR A 76 -21.28 9.83 4.14
C TYR A 76 -21.60 8.39 4.58
N PRO A 77 -20.93 7.38 4.01
CA PRO A 77 -21.10 6.00 4.43
C PRO A 77 -20.87 5.85 5.94
N THR A 78 -21.65 5.00 6.60
CA THR A 78 -21.37 4.71 8.01
C THR A 78 -20.16 3.79 8.15
N ALA A 79 -19.49 3.89 9.30
CA ALA A 79 -18.42 2.97 9.68
C ALA A 79 -18.91 1.54 9.98
N ASP A 80 -20.23 1.32 10.11
CA ASP A 80 -20.80 -0.02 10.25
C ASP A 80 -20.76 -0.79 8.92
N ASN A 81 -19.81 -1.72 8.80
CA ASN A 81 -19.61 -2.56 7.62
C ASN A 81 -20.81 -3.49 7.30
N SER A 82 -21.73 -3.71 8.24
CA SER A 82 -22.89 -4.59 8.04
C SER A 82 -24.10 -3.87 7.43
N SER A 83 -24.19 -2.56 7.63
CA SER A 83 -25.29 -1.73 7.14
C SER A 83 -25.28 -1.58 5.62
N ASP A 84 -26.43 -1.30 5.01
CA ASP A 84 -26.55 -1.10 3.55
C ASP A 84 -25.82 0.17 3.07
N GLY A 85 -25.77 1.21 3.90
CA GLY A 85 -24.99 2.42 3.68
C GLY A 85 -23.57 2.37 4.27
N GLY A 86 -23.06 1.19 4.59
CA GLY A 86 -21.76 1.00 5.22
C GLY A 86 -20.62 1.16 4.22
N ILE A 87 -19.49 1.69 4.68
CA ILE A 87 -18.28 1.91 3.86
C ILE A 87 -17.88 0.65 3.07
N ALA A 88 -18.03 -0.53 3.68
CA ALA A 88 -17.71 -1.80 3.02
C ALA A 88 -18.52 -2.06 1.75
N LYS A 89 -19.84 -1.85 1.81
CA LYS A 89 -20.73 -2.09 0.66
C LYS A 89 -20.60 -1.00 -0.39
N VAL A 90 -20.45 0.26 0.06
CA VAL A 90 -20.27 1.41 -0.83
C VAL A 90 -19.01 1.25 -1.68
N LEU A 91 -17.88 0.90 -1.05
CA LEU A 91 -16.63 0.63 -1.77
C LEU A 91 -16.73 -0.62 -2.65
N GLN A 92 -17.37 -1.68 -2.16
CA GLN A 92 -17.55 -2.92 -2.93
C GLN A 92 -18.38 -2.71 -4.20
N ALA A 93 -19.41 -1.85 -4.16
CA ALA A 93 -20.22 -1.49 -5.31
C ALA A 93 -19.42 -0.82 -6.44
N ARG A 94 -18.20 -0.33 -6.15
CA ARG A 94 -17.27 0.24 -7.12
C ARG A 94 -16.00 -0.61 -7.30
N GLY A 95 -16.04 -1.87 -6.87
CA GLY A 95 -14.98 -2.86 -7.08
C GLY A 95 -13.84 -2.83 -6.05
N ILE A 96 -13.95 -2.03 -4.98
CA ILE A 96 -12.95 -1.95 -3.91
C ILE A 96 -13.40 -2.86 -2.76
N VAL A 97 -12.66 -3.94 -2.54
CA VAL A 97 -12.98 -4.92 -1.50
C VAL A 97 -12.51 -4.39 -0.15
N TRP A 98 -13.44 -3.99 0.72
CA TRP A 98 -13.12 -3.52 2.07
C TRP A 98 -13.03 -4.67 3.08
N ALA A 99 -12.56 -4.35 4.28
CA ALA A 99 -12.40 -5.14 5.49
C ALA A 99 -13.30 -6.40 5.71
N ALA A 100 -14.57 -6.42 5.32
CA ALA A 100 -15.44 -7.55 5.70
C ALA A 100 -15.35 -8.77 4.75
N GLN A 101 -14.51 -8.71 3.71
CA GLN A 101 -14.52 -9.67 2.61
C GLN A 101 -13.16 -10.37 2.40
N ALA A 102 -13.16 -11.50 1.69
CA ALA A 102 -11.94 -12.25 1.39
C ALA A 102 -10.95 -11.39 0.59
N ASN A 103 -9.73 -11.22 1.12
CA ASN A 103 -8.67 -10.38 0.57
C ASN A 103 -9.02 -8.88 0.49
N PRO A 104 -9.15 -8.19 1.65
CA PRO A 104 -9.44 -6.76 1.68
C PRO A 104 -8.29 -5.96 1.08
N VAL A 105 -8.63 -4.77 0.58
CA VAL A 105 -7.67 -3.75 0.19
C VAL A 105 -6.77 -3.43 1.39
N LYS A 106 -5.47 -3.45 1.14
CA LYS A 106 -4.45 -3.17 2.14
C LYS A 106 -3.58 -2.05 1.62
N ASP A 107 -3.04 -1.28 2.55
CA ASP A 107 -2.01 -0.33 2.23
C ASP A 107 -0.77 -1.05 1.65
N PRO A 108 0.15 -0.32 1.02
CA PRO A 108 1.37 -0.88 0.42
C PRO A 108 2.35 -1.52 1.42
N TRP A 109 2.09 -1.40 2.73
CA TRP A 109 2.87 -1.98 3.83
C TRP A 109 2.16 -3.17 4.51
N GLY A 110 0.96 -3.51 4.03
CA GLY A 110 0.16 -4.67 4.41
C GLY A 110 -0.85 -4.42 5.54
N SER A 111 -1.00 -3.19 6.02
CA SER A 111 -1.98 -2.81 7.04
C SER A 111 -3.33 -2.49 6.39
N PRO A 112 -4.46 -2.65 7.10
CA PRO A 112 -5.76 -2.20 6.60
C PRO A 112 -5.84 -0.66 6.58
N TYR A 113 -6.74 -0.14 5.75
CA TYR A 113 -7.14 1.26 5.82
C TYR A 113 -8.15 1.47 6.96
N TYR A 114 -8.10 2.64 7.56
CA TYR A 114 -9.01 3.07 8.63
C TYR A 114 -9.97 4.10 8.07
N TYR A 115 -11.24 3.98 8.42
CA TYR A 115 -12.27 4.95 8.09
C TYR A 115 -12.92 5.45 9.39
N TYR A 116 -13.07 6.76 9.49
CA TYR A 116 -13.72 7.45 10.60
C TYR A 116 -14.81 8.33 10.02
N VAL A 117 -15.96 8.36 10.68
CA VAL A 117 -17.08 9.23 10.31
C VAL A 117 -17.71 9.83 11.55
N ALA A 118 -18.02 11.12 11.48
CA ALA A 118 -18.75 11.81 12.53
C ALA A 118 -20.15 11.20 12.67
N PRO A 119 -20.59 10.83 13.89
CA PRO A 119 -22.00 10.54 14.08
C PRO A 119 -22.81 11.80 13.78
N ASP A 120 -24.02 11.65 13.20
CA ASP A 120 -24.97 12.75 13.08
C ASP A 120 -25.38 13.22 14.47
N ALA A 121 -24.68 14.22 15.00
CA ALA A 121 -24.85 14.67 16.37
C ALA A 121 -25.90 15.78 16.53
N ALA A 122 -26.52 16.29 15.46
CA ALA A 122 -27.45 17.42 15.58
C ALA A 122 -28.46 17.61 14.44
N GLY A 123 -28.56 16.74 13.44
CA GLY A 123 -29.39 16.99 12.26
C GLY A 123 -28.93 18.21 11.45
N THR A 124 -27.74 18.73 11.75
CA THR A 124 -26.98 19.66 10.93
C THR A 124 -26.25 18.83 9.89
N SER A 125 -26.47 19.11 8.61
CA SER A 125 -25.92 18.35 7.47
C SER A 125 -24.38 18.38 7.33
N GLU A 126 -23.66 18.73 8.39
CA GLU A 126 -22.21 18.84 8.44
C GLU A 126 -21.64 17.55 9.06
N GLN A 127 -21.47 16.53 8.22
CA GLN A 127 -20.71 15.34 8.57
C GLN A 127 -19.29 15.48 8.06
N HIS A 128 -18.33 15.00 8.83
CA HIS A 128 -16.93 14.90 8.42
C HIS A 128 -16.50 13.43 8.43
N TYR A 129 -15.63 13.07 7.49
CA TYR A 129 -15.03 11.75 7.45
C TYR A 129 -13.53 11.83 7.22
N MET A 130 -12.83 10.76 7.58
CA MET A 130 -11.41 10.60 7.30
C MET A 130 -11.14 9.16 6.87
N ILE A 131 -10.34 9.00 5.82
CA ILE A 131 -9.74 7.71 5.45
C ILE A 131 -8.23 7.82 5.68
N GLN A 132 -7.63 6.84 6.35
CA GLN A 132 -6.23 6.86 6.75
C GLN A 132 -5.54 5.52 6.48
N SER A 133 -4.27 5.61 6.10
CA SER A 133 -3.27 4.55 6.07
C SER A 133 -2.21 4.85 7.12
N ILE A 134 -1.86 3.86 7.95
CA ILE A 134 -0.92 3.99 9.08
C ILE A 134 0.56 3.86 8.68
N GLY A 135 0.83 3.86 7.37
CA GLY A 135 2.18 3.94 6.85
C GLY A 135 3.08 2.74 7.16
N PRO A 136 4.39 2.88 6.91
CA PRO A 136 5.39 1.85 7.17
C PRO A 136 5.57 1.50 8.66
N ASP A 137 5.37 2.46 9.58
CA ASP A 137 5.63 2.24 11.00
C ASP A 137 4.48 1.51 11.74
N ARG A 138 3.31 1.43 11.08
CA ARG A 138 2.08 0.80 11.57
C ARG A 138 1.56 1.42 12.86
N LYS A 139 1.81 2.70 13.08
CA LYS A 139 1.32 3.44 14.23
C LYS A 139 0.47 4.60 13.73
N GLN A 140 -0.71 4.75 14.32
CA GLN A 140 -1.57 5.88 14.01
C GLN A 140 -0.99 7.18 14.58
N ASN A 141 -1.33 8.28 13.92
CA ASN A 141 -1.04 9.65 14.30
C ASN A 141 0.46 9.99 14.24
N THR A 142 1.15 9.46 13.24
CA THR A 142 2.58 9.69 13.00
C THR A 142 2.81 10.44 11.70
N ALA A 143 4.03 10.94 11.48
CA ALA A 143 4.36 11.75 10.32
C ALA A 143 4.40 10.95 9.00
N ASP A 144 4.43 9.62 9.06
CA ASP A 144 4.43 8.73 7.90
C ASP A 144 3.04 8.26 7.48
N ASP A 145 2.01 8.59 8.25
CA ASP A 145 0.61 8.37 7.89
C ASP A 145 0.25 9.06 6.58
N ILE A 146 -0.73 8.48 5.89
CA ILE A 146 -1.33 9.08 4.71
C ILE A 146 -2.83 9.12 4.92
N TYR A 147 -3.42 10.29 4.80
CA TYR A 147 -4.83 10.49 5.11
C TYR A 147 -5.49 11.41 4.09
N CYS A 148 -6.80 11.31 3.98
CA CYS A 148 -7.66 12.29 3.34
C CYS A 148 -8.92 12.50 4.17
N THR A 149 -9.46 13.72 4.14
CA THR A 149 -10.73 14.08 4.78
C THR A 149 -11.76 14.46 3.72
N ASP A 150 -12.92 14.95 4.10
CA ASP A 150 -13.90 15.60 3.22
C ASP A 150 -13.39 16.93 2.63
N THR A 151 -12.44 17.60 3.25
CA THR A 151 -11.89 18.89 2.75
C THR A 151 -10.47 18.81 2.21
N ALA A 152 -9.70 17.80 2.64
CA ALA A 152 -8.30 17.64 2.26
C ALA A 152 -8.07 16.45 1.30
N SER A 153 -7.39 16.71 0.19
CA SER A 153 -6.87 15.67 -0.70
C SER A 153 -5.83 14.79 0.02
N PRO A 154 -5.58 13.56 -0.46
CA PRO A 154 -4.61 12.66 0.15
C PRO A 154 -3.24 13.30 0.36
N ALA A 155 -2.79 13.35 1.61
CA ALA A 155 -1.52 13.94 2.01
C ALA A 155 -0.78 13.00 2.97
N GLN A 156 0.55 13.07 2.94
CA GLN A 156 1.39 12.38 3.92
C GLN A 156 1.67 13.31 5.10
N GLY A 157 1.54 12.78 6.31
CA GLY A 157 1.79 13.51 7.54
C GLY A 157 0.88 13.03 8.67
N GLN A 158 1.07 13.65 9.83
CA GLN A 158 0.18 13.42 10.95
C GLN A 158 -1.23 13.95 10.61
N PRO A 159 -2.29 13.11 10.71
CA PRO A 159 -3.66 13.56 10.54
C PRO A 159 -4.04 14.62 11.58
N PRO A 160 -4.98 15.51 11.26
CA PRO A 160 -5.47 16.48 12.23
C PRO A 160 -6.08 15.75 13.43
N ALA A 161 -5.89 16.28 14.64
CA ALA A 161 -6.41 15.65 15.85
C ALA A 161 -7.95 15.75 15.97
N GLN A 162 -8.54 16.69 15.23
CA GLN A 162 -9.96 17.04 15.23
C GLN A 162 -10.43 17.29 13.80
N SER A 163 -11.73 17.14 13.58
CA SER A 163 -12.42 17.64 12.38
C SER A 163 -12.43 19.17 12.34
N GLU A 164 -12.92 19.76 11.26
CA GLU A 164 -13.02 21.22 11.13
C GLU A 164 -13.95 21.85 12.18
N ASP A 165 -14.97 21.10 12.61
CA ASP A 165 -15.89 21.49 13.70
C ASP A 165 -15.27 21.36 15.11
N GLY A 166 -14.01 20.93 15.21
CA GLY A 166 -13.32 20.72 16.48
C GLY A 166 -13.69 19.41 17.19
N THR A 167 -14.47 18.52 16.55
CA THR A 167 -14.78 17.21 17.12
C THR A 167 -13.58 16.27 16.98
N PRO A 168 -13.06 15.68 18.08
CA PRO A 168 -11.94 14.74 18.00
C PRO A 168 -12.28 13.48 17.21
N TRP A 169 -11.38 13.06 16.30
CA TRP A 169 -11.54 11.81 15.55
C TRP A 169 -11.56 10.57 16.46
N SER A 170 -10.98 10.65 17.65
CA SER A 170 -11.01 9.60 18.66
C SER A 170 -12.40 9.34 19.24
N LEU A 171 -13.33 10.29 19.12
CA LEU A 171 -14.72 10.15 19.57
C LEU A 171 -15.64 9.69 18.43
N MET A 172 -15.12 9.62 17.19
CA MET A 172 -15.89 9.21 16.02
C MET A 172 -15.93 7.69 15.87
N VAL A 173 -16.93 7.20 15.15
CA VAL A 173 -17.07 5.76 14.88
C VAL A 173 -16.04 5.37 13.84
N SER A 174 -15.20 4.38 14.17
CA SER A 174 -14.20 3.84 13.26
C SER A 174 -14.61 2.48 12.73
N SER A 175 -14.40 2.23 11.44
CA SER A 175 -14.68 0.93 10.81
C SER A 175 -13.48 -0.04 10.84
N ALA A 176 -12.56 0.11 11.80
CA ALA A 176 -11.38 -0.75 11.90
C ALA A 176 -11.79 -2.22 12.07
N GLN A 177 -11.12 -3.12 11.35
CA GLN A 177 -11.26 -4.58 11.50
C GLN A 177 -10.82 -5.07 12.87
#